data_AF-A0A1Q3CH18-F1
#
_entry.id   AF-A0A1Q3CH18-F1
#
_cell.length_a   1.000
_cell.length_b   1.000
_cell.length_c   1.000
_cell.angle_alpha   90.00
_cell.angle_beta   90.00
_cell.angle_gamma   90.00
#
_symmetry.space_group_name_H-M   'P 1'
#
loop_
_entity.id
_entity.type
_entity.pdbx_description
1 polymer ?
#
loop_
_entity_poly.entity_id
_entity_poly.type
_entity_poly.pdbx_seq_one_letter_code
_entity_poly.pdbx_strand_id
1 'polypeptide(L)'
;VPDWCLDSFRDMRSFPEVKDTNDEKEFTQMIKAIKVRHTNVVPMMALRVQRLKKMDLKIVCENLDEIHQFLDRFYMSRLGIRMLIGQHVELHNPNPPHCVGCIHTKMSLVEVARNASEDALVMCLREYGSSPDVNIYGDPTFTFPYVPAHLQLMVFELVKNSLRAVQERYMDSDKVAPPVRIIVADGIEDVTIKVSDEGAGIPRSGLPNIFTYLYSTAQNTLDEHSDLGKFEAVTMAGYGYGIPISRLYAWYFGGDLQIISMEEYGKLSDC
;
A
#
# COMPACT_ATOMS: atom_id res chain seq x y z
N VAL A 1 18.22 4.48 7.49
CA VAL A 1 17.75 4.73 6.11
C VAL A 1 18.84 5.42 5.28
N PRO A 2 19.42 6.57 5.68
CA PRO A 2 20.54 7.17 4.93
C PRO A 2 21.71 6.21 4.76
N ASP A 3 22.12 5.53 5.82
CA ASP A 3 23.24 4.56 5.78
C ASP A 3 22.95 3.41 4.82
N TRP A 4 21.74 2.85 4.82
CA TRP A 4 21.34 1.81 3.86
C TRP A 4 21.43 2.28 2.41
N CYS A 5 21.09 3.54 2.13
CA CYS A 5 21.22 4.12 0.80
C CYS A 5 22.70 4.27 0.41
N LEU A 6 23.55 4.74 1.33
CA LEU A 6 24.99 4.87 1.12
C LEU A 6 25.68 3.53 0.89
N ASP A 7 25.34 2.51 1.69
CA ASP A 7 25.90 1.17 1.53
C ASP A 7 25.48 0.56 0.20
N SER A 8 24.21 0.72 -0.19
CA SER A 8 23.73 0.22 -1.49
C SER A 8 24.39 0.96 -2.67
N PHE A 9 24.65 2.25 -2.52
CA PHE A 9 25.40 3.02 -3.50
C PHE A 9 26.86 2.55 -3.61
N ARG A 10 27.50 2.25 -2.47
CA ARG A 10 28.87 1.70 -2.43
C ARG A 10 28.95 0.33 -3.07
N ASP A 11 27.99 -0.55 -2.78
CA ASP A 11 27.90 -1.88 -3.39
C ASP A 11 27.83 -1.76 -4.92
N MET A 12 26.86 -0.98 -5.42
CA MET A 12 26.66 -0.75 -6.85
C MET A 12 27.89 -0.13 -7.54
N ARG A 13 28.55 0.83 -6.88
CA ARG A 13 29.72 1.53 -7.43
C ARG A 13 30.98 0.66 -7.43
N SER A 14 31.11 -0.25 -6.47
CA SER A 14 32.29 -1.10 -6.31
C SER A 14 32.19 -2.38 -7.14
N PHE A 15 30.99 -2.72 -7.61
CA PHE A 15 30.79 -3.87 -8.48
C PHE A 15 31.48 -3.63 -9.84
N PRO A 16 32.30 -4.59 -10.34
CA PRO A 16 32.99 -4.44 -11.62
C PRO A 16 32.01 -4.43 -12.79
N GLU A 17 32.46 -3.98 -13.97
CA GLU A 17 31.66 -4.07 -15.18
C GLU A 17 31.26 -5.53 -15.48
N VAL A 18 29.97 -5.76 -15.70
CA VAL A 18 29.42 -7.09 -16.02
C VAL A 18 29.78 -7.45 -17.46
N LYS A 19 30.61 -8.49 -17.66
CA LYS A 19 31.09 -8.90 -18.99
C LYS A 19 30.55 -10.24 -19.44
N ASP A 20 30.20 -11.09 -18.49
CA ASP A 20 29.70 -12.43 -18.77
C ASP A 20 28.58 -12.87 -17.83
N THR A 21 28.11 -14.10 -18.02
CA THR A 21 27.01 -14.68 -17.24
C THR A 21 27.38 -14.93 -15.77
N ASN A 22 28.66 -15.14 -15.44
CA ASN A 22 29.07 -15.31 -14.05
C ASN A 22 29.02 -13.96 -13.33
N ASP A 23 29.57 -12.91 -13.94
CA ASP A 23 29.48 -11.54 -13.41
C ASP A 23 28.02 -11.13 -13.21
N GLU A 24 27.16 -11.44 -14.19
CA GLU A 24 25.73 -11.13 -14.17
C GLU A 24 25.03 -11.83 -12.99
N LYS A 25 25.38 -13.10 -12.72
CA LYS A 25 24.83 -13.85 -11.59
C LYS A 25 25.26 -13.25 -10.25
N GLU A 26 26.52 -12.84 -10.12
CA GLU A 26 27.03 -12.17 -8.92
C GLU A 26 26.36 -10.81 -8.70
N PHE A 27 26.20 -10.04 -9.78
CA PHE A 27 25.47 -8.77 -9.77
C PHE A 27 24.02 -8.96 -9.30
N THR A 28 23.36 -10.00 -9.82
CA THR A 28 22.00 -10.38 -9.42
C THR A 28 21.90 -10.67 -7.92
N GLN A 29 22.88 -11.37 -7.33
CA GLN A 29 22.89 -11.62 -5.88
C GLN A 29 23.08 -10.34 -5.08
N MET A 30 23.96 -9.43 -5.52
CA MET A 30 24.16 -8.13 -4.88
C MET A 30 22.86 -7.31 -4.86
N ILE A 31 22.19 -7.16 -6.01
CA ILE A 31 20.94 -6.37 -6.06
C ILE A 31 19.78 -7.05 -5.31
N LYS A 32 19.76 -8.40 -5.22
CA LYS A 32 18.86 -9.12 -4.30
C LYS A 32 19.10 -8.73 -2.85
N ALA A 33 20.36 -8.69 -2.43
CA ALA A 33 20.74 -8.26 -1.08
C ALA A 33 20.32 -6.80 -0.81
N ILE A 34 20.49 -5.90 -1.79
CA ILE A 34 20.01 -4.52 -1.72
C ILE A 34 18.48 -4.48 -1.56
N LYS A 35 17.71 -5.24 -2.36
CA LYS A 35 16.24 -5.30 -2.26
C LYS A 35 15.78 -5.71 -0.86
N VAL A 36 16.46 -6.70 -0.26
CA VAL A 36 16.18 -7.20 1.10
C VAL A 36 16.54 -6.16 2.16
N ARG A 37 17.72 -5.54 2.08
CA ARG A 37 18.18 -4.47 3.00
C ARG A 37 17.18 -3.32 3.09
N HIS A 38 16.50 -3.00 1.99
CA HIS A 38 15.53 -1.90 1.91
C HIS A 38 14.08 -2.28 2.24
N THR A 39 13.81 -3.52 2.67
CA THR A 39 12.44 -4.00 2.98
C THR A 39 11.76 -3.11 4.02
N ASN A 40 12.46 -2.79 5.12
CA ASN A 40 11.89 -2.06 6.26
C ASN A 40 11.99 -0.53 6.13
N VAL A 41 12.28 0.01 4.95
CA VAL A 41 12.40 1.47 4.75
C VAL A 41 11.08 2.21 5.02
N VAL A 42 9.96 1.72 4.49
CA VAL A 42 8.65 2.36 4.68
C VAL A 42 8.28 2.49 6.16
N PRO A 43 8.23 1.41 6.95
CA PRO A 43 7.86 1.51 8.36
C PRO A 43 8.88 2.31 9.19
N MET A 44 10.19 2.21 8.88
CA MET A 44 11.20 3.02 9.57
C MET A 44 11.07 4.52 9.28
N MET A 45 10.70 4.89 8.05
CA MET A 45 10.43 6.29 7.70
C MET A 45 9.16 6.78 8.39
N ALA A 46 8.09 5.98 8.41
CA ALA A 46 6.85 6.32 9.08
C ALA A 46 7.05 6.60 10.57
N LEU A 47 7.79 5.74 11.27
CA LEU A 47 8.16 5.94 12.68
C LEU A 47 8.96 7.23 12.92
N ARG A 48 9.90 7.56 12.02
CA ARG A 48 10.69 8.79 12.13
C ARG A 48 9.84 10.04 11.94
N VAL A 49 8.96 10.04 10.94
CA VAL A 49 8.03 11.13 10.66
C VAL A 49 7.05 11.31 11.82
N GLN A 50 6.58 10.22 12.41
CA GLN A 50 5.73 10.25 13.60
C GLN A 50 6.45 10.86 14.82
N ARG A 51 7.72 10.52 15.04
CA ARG A 51 8.54 11.14 16.12
C ARG A 51 8.73 12.63 15.90
N LEU A 52 9.02 13.04 14.65
CA LEU A 52 9.14 14.45 14.29
C LEU A 52 7.85 15.22 14.64
N LYS A 53 6.68 14.64 14.32
CA LYS A 53 5.38 15.20 14.67
C LYS A 53 5.17 15.39 16.17
N LYS A 54 5.66 14.46 17.01
CA LYS A 54 5.55 14.55 18.48
C LYS A 54 6.48 15.60 19.09
N MET A 55 7.66 15.79 18.52
CA MET A 55 8.70 16.67 19.09
C MET A 55 8.44 18.15 18.81
N ASP A 56 8.04 18.50 17.59
CA ASP A 56 7.83 19.89 17.21
C ASP A 56 6.69 20.04 16.20
N LEU A 57 5.47 20.14 16.73
CA LEU A 57 4.26 20.34 15.93
C LEU A 57 4.32 21.63 15.11
N LYS A 58 5.05 22.66 15.58
CA LYS A 58 5.11 23.96 14.92
C LYS A 58 5.96 23.90 13.66
N ILE A 59 7.16 23.32 13.75
CA ILE A 59 8.03 23.10 12.59
C ILE A 59 7.34 22.20 11.55
N VAL A 60 6.64 21.16 12.00
CA VAL A 60 5.93 20.24 11.08
C VAL A 60 4.79 20.94 10.37
N CYS A 61 4.03 21.80 11.04
CA CYS A 61 2.96 22.56 10.39
C CYS A 61 3.51 23.57 9.37
N GLU A 62 4.63 24.24 9.69
CA GLU A 62 5.26 25.23 8.80
C GLU A 62 5.90 24.60 7.55
N ASN A 63 6.35 23.34 7.64
CA ASN A 63 7.06 22.64 6.55
C ASN A 63 6.29 21.43 5.99
N LEU A 64 4.97 21.37 6.22
CA LEU A 64 4.16 20.20 5.90
C LEU A 64 4.26 19.83 4.41
N ASP A 65 4.11 20.82 3.53
CA ASP A 65 4.17 20.65 2.08
C ASP A 65 5.55 20.15 1.61
N GLU A 66 6.64 20.68 2.19
CA GLU A 66 7.99 20.24 1.84
C GLU A 66 8.25 18.79 2.25
N ILE A 67 7.77 18.39 3.43
CA ILE A 67 7.85 17.01 3.91
C ILE A 67 7.06 16.08 2.97
N HIS A 68 5.85 16.47 2.55
CA HIS A 68 5.05 15.68 1.61
C HIS A 68 5.72 15.54 0.25
N GLN A 69 6.17 16.64 -0.35
CA GLN A 69 6.86 16.60 -1.63
C GLN A 69 8.14 15.76 -1.57
N PHE A 70 8.90 15.86 -0.47
CA PHE A 70 10.07 15.01 -0.24
C PHE A 70 9.69 13.53 -0.19
N LEU A 71 8.68 13.17 0.61
CA LEU A 71 8.26 11.77 0.77
C LEU A 71 7.69 11.20 -0.54
N ASP A 72 6.93 11.98 -1.30
CA ASP A 72 6.44 11.56 -2.62
C ASP A 72 7.60 11.23 -3.58
N ARG A 73 8.58 12.15 -3.70
CA ARG A 73 9.77 11.89 -4.53
C ARG A 73 10.56 10.68 -4.04
N PHE A 74 10.71 10.55 -2.73
CA PHE A 74 11.43 9.44 -2.12
C PHE A 74 10.76 8.09 -2.40
N TYR A 75 9.45 7.98 -2.18
CA TYR A 75 8.72 6.73 -2.41
C TYR A 75 8.56 6.41 -3.89
N MET A 76 8.39 7.41 -4.76
CA MET A 76 8.34 7.20 -6.20
C MET A 76 9.69 6.70 -6.76
N SER A 77 10.80 7.29 -6.32
CA SER A 77 12.15 6.79 -6.67
C SER A 77 12.38 5.37 -6.15
N ARG A 78 11.98 5.09 -4.89
CA ARG A 78 12.08 3.74 -4.31
C ARG A 78 11.23 2.72 -5.08
N LEU A 79 10.02 3.08 -5.48
CA LEU A 79 9.15 2.23 -6.29
C LEU A 79 9.84 1.88 -7.61
N GLY A 80 10.39 2.88 -8.33
CA GLY A 80 11.12 2.66 -9.57
C GLY A 80 12.34 1.74 -9.39
N ILE A 81 13.16 1.96 -8.37
CA ILE A 81 14.32 1.10 -8.07
C ILE A 81 13.87 -0.33 -7.78
N ARG A 82 12.82 -0.53 -6.98
CA ARG A 82 12.29 -1.86 -6.67
C ARG A 82 11.68 -2.54 -7.89
N MET A 83 11.04 -1.79 -8.79
CA MET A 83 10.52 -2.31 -10.05
C MET A 83 11.66 -2.83 -10.93
N LEU A 84 12.72 -2.04 -11.12
CA LEU A 84 13.87 -2.45 -11.94
C LEU A 84 14.61 -3.66 -11.36
N ILE A 85 14.94 -3.62 -10.06
CA ILE A 85 15.59 -4.76 -9.39
C ILE A 85 14.66 -5.98 -9.40
N GLY A 86 13.37 -5.79 -9.13
CA GLY A 86 12.37 -6.86 -9.15
C GLY A 86 12.28 -7.52 -10.51
N GLN A 87 12.20 -6.73 -11.57
CA GLN A 87 12.15 -7.24 -12.94
C GLN A 87 13.40 -8.05 -13.28
N HIS A 88 14.59 -7.51 -13.03
CA HIS A 88 15.84 -8.22 -13.28
C HIS A 88 15.88 -9.55 -12.52
N VAL A 89 15.59 -9.51 -11.22
CA VAL A 89 15.63 -10.70 -10.35
C VAL A 89 14.65 -11.78 -10.77
N GLU A 90 13.42 -11.41 -11.14
CA GLU A 90 12.39 -12.39 -11.51
C GLU A 90 12.66 -13.04 -12.86
N LEU A 91 13.39 -12.38 -13.78
CA LEU A 91 13.77 -12.98 -15.05
C LEU A 91 14.72 -14.19 -14.91
N HIS A 92 15.37 -14.33 -13.74
CA HIS A 92 16.25 -15.46 -13.42
C HIS A 92 15.53 -16.63 -12.77
N ASN A 93 14.29 -16.44 -12.34
CA ASN A 93 13.47 -17.52 -11.81
C ASN A 93 12.81 -18.26 -12.98
N PRO A 94 12.46 -19.56 -12.84
CA PRO A 94 11.67 -20.25 -13.85
C PRO A 94 10.38 -19.47 -14.10
N ASN A 95 10.22 -18.92 -15.32
CA ASN A 95 9.07 -18.06 -15.63
C ASN A 95 7.77 -18.83 -15.40
N PRO A 96 6.93 -18.39 -14.44
CA PRO A 96 5.58 -18.91 -14.36
C PRO A 96 4.84 -18.65 -15.68
N PRO A 97 3.83 -19.47 -16.03
CA PRO A 97 3.00 -19.20 -17.20
C PRO A 97 2.49 -17.75 -17.17
N HIS A 98 2.56 -17.09 -18.33
CA HIS A 98 2.11 -15.70 -18.49
C HIS A 98 2.89 -14.63 -17.71
N CYS A 99 4.03 -14.95 -17.10
CA CYS A 99 4.88 -13.96 -16.43
C CYS A 99 6.14 -13.64 -17.25
N VAL A 100 6.47 -12.35 -17.32
CA VAL A 100 7.75 -11.84 -17.84
C VAL A 100 8.39 -11.00 -16.74
N GLY A 101 9.30 -11.61 -16.00
CA GLY A 101 9.79 -11.04 -14.74
C GLY A 101 8.64 -10.85 -13.75
N CYS A 102 8.46 -9.63 -13.25
CA CYS A 102 7.38 -9.30 -12.30
C CYS A 102 6.06 -8.88 -12.96
N ILE A 103 6.00 -8.84 -14.30
CA ILE A 103 4.81 -8.47 -15.06
C ILE A 103 4.03 -9.73 -15.43
N HIS A 104 2.76 -9.79 -15.03
CA HIS A 104 1.84 -10.84 -15.43
C HIS A 104 1.04 -10.37 -16.65
N THR A 105 1.21 -11.03 -17.79
CA THR A 105 0.67 -10.64 -19.11
C THR A 105 -0.83 -10.86 -19.27
N LYS A 106 -1.41 -11.77 -18.47
CA LYS A 106 -2.85 -12.09 -18.47
C LYS A 106 -3.46 -12.04 -17.07
N MET A 107 -3.24 -10.94 -16.35
CA MET A 107 -3.62 -10.85 -14.94
C MET A 107 -5.14 -10.67 -14.80
N SER A 108 -5.79 -11.48 -13.96
CA SER A 108 -7.19 -11.27 -13.59
C SER A 108 -7.30 -10.26 -12.45
N LEU A 109 -7.98 -9.15 -12.71
CA LEU A 109 -8.25 -8.10 -11.71
C LEU A 109 -9.12 -8.60 -10.56
N VAL A 110 -10.12 -9.43 -10.89
CA VAL A 110 -11.07 -9.98 -9.93
C VAL A 110 -10.35 -10.92 -8.96
N GLU A 111 -9.39 -11.71 -9.45
CA GLU A 111 -8.57 -12.59 -8.62
C GLU A 111 -7.64 -11.80 -7.69
N VAL A 112 -6.95 -10.77 -8.20
CA VAL A 112 -6.12 -9.89 -7.35
C VAL A 112 -6.97 -9.19 -6.29
N ALA A 113 -8.14 -8.67 -6.66
CA ALA A 113 -9.05 -8.04 -5.71
C ALA A 113 -9.53 -9.03 -4.64
N ARG A 114 -9.82 -10.28 -5.02
CA ARG A 114 -10.20 -11.35 -4.09
C ARG A 114 -9.09 -11.63 -3.09
N ASN A 115 -7.87 -11.91 -3.56
CA ASN A 115 -6.74 -12.23 -2.70
C ASN A 115 -6.44 -11.07 -1.73
N ALA A 116 -6.44 -9.83 -2.23
CA ALA A 116 -6.22 -8.64 -1.40
C ALA A 116 -7.32 -8.45 -0.35
N SER A 117 -8.56 -8.81 -0.68
CA SER A 117 -9.69 -8.75 0.25
C SER A 117 -9.61 -9.83 1.32
N GLU A 118 -9.21 -11.05 0.96
CA GLU A 118 -9.00 -12.15 1.90
C GLU A 118 -7.91 -11.80 2.94
N ASP A 119 -6.78 -11.24 2.47
CA ASP A 119 -5.71 -10.75 3.36
C ASP A 119 -6.22 -9.68 4.34
N ALA A 120 -7.01 -8.71 3.85
CA ALA A 120 -7.58 -7.64 4.67
C ALA A 120 -8.65 -8.15 5.66
N LEU A 121 -9.47 -9.12 5.25
CA LEU A 121 -10.48 -9.78 6.08
C LEU A 121 -9.83 -10.53 7.24
N VAL A 122 -8.76 -11.28 7.00
CA VAL A 122 -8.01 -11.99 8.05
C VAL A 122 -7.47 -11.01 9.09
N MET A 123 -6.98 -9.84 8.65
CA MET A 123 -6.53 -8.80 9.58
C MET A 123 -7.67 -8.18 10.37
N CYS A 124 -8.80 -7.89 9.72
CA CYS A 124 -9.99 -7.34 10.38
C CYS A 124 -10.52 -8.30 11.44
N LEU A 125 -10.64 -9.59 11.09
CA LEU A 125 -11.08 -10.64 12.00
C LEU A 125 -10.14 -10.79 13.20
N ARG A 126 -8.83 -10.70 12.98
CA ARG A 126 -7.83 -10.77 14.05
C ARG A 126 -7.96 -9.61 15.04
N GLU A 127 -8.21 -8.40 14.55
CA GLU A 127 -8.28 -7.19 15.38
C GLU A 127 -9.62 -7.07 16.12
N TYR A 128 -10.74 -7.29 15.41
CA TYR A 128 -12.07 -6.98 15.91
C TYR A 128 -12.92 -8.22 16.24
N GLY A 129 -12.40 -9.43 16.03
CA GLY A 129 -13.12 -10.69 16.26
C GLY A 129 -14.24 -10.99 15.24
N SER A 130 -14.54 -10.04 14.35
CA SER A 130 -15.48 -10.17 13.23
C SER A 130 -15.04 -9.27 12.07
N SER A 131 -15.68 -9.42 10.92
CA SER A 131 -15.43 -8.60 9.74
C SER A 131 -16.68 -8.45 8.89
N PRO A 132 -16.91 -7.30 8.25
CA PRO A 132 -17.95 -7.17 7.22
C PRO A 132 -17.65 -8.09 6.03
N ASP A 133 -18.70 -8.49 5.31
CA ASP A 133 -18.55 -9.21 4.04
C ASP A 133 -17.91 -8.33 2.96
N VAL A 134 -17.26 -8.95 1.98
CA VAL A 134 -16.73 -8.28 0.78
C VAL A 134 -17.36 -8.87 -0.47
N ASN A 135 -18.06 -8.03 -1.23
CA ASN A 135 -18.71 -8.42 -2.48
C ASN A 135 -17.94 -7.86 -3.67
N ILE A 136 -17.48 -8.74 -4.57
CA ILE A 136 -16.70 -8.37 -5.75
C ILE A 136 -17.54 -8.57 -7.01
N TYR A 137 -17.63 -7.53 -7.84
CA TYR A 137 -18.37 -7.51 -9.10
C TYR A 137 -17.41 -7.17 -10.24
N GLY A 138 -17.51 -7.89 -11.35
CA GLY A 138 -16.68 -7.67 -12.54
C GLY A 138 -16.63 -8.94 -13.40
N ASP A 139 -16.09 -8.81 -14.61
CA ASP A 139 -15.88 -9.96 -15.49
C ASP A 139 -14.64 -10.76 -15.02
N PRO A 140 -14.80 -12.02 -14.58
CA PRO A 140 -13.66 -12.85 -14.17
C PRO A 140 -12.76 -13.28 -15.34
N THR A 141 -13.26 -13.17 -16.58
CA THR A 141 -12.53 -13.55 -17.80
C THR A 141 -11.68 -12.42 -18.35
N PHE A 142 -11.94 -11.17 -17.93
CA PHE A 142 -11.13 -10.03 -18.31
C PHE A 142 -9.72 -10.16 -17.74
N THR A 143 -8.72 -9.96 -18.61
CA THR A 143 -7.31 -9.97 -18.23
C THR A 143 -6.57 -8.82 -18.86
N PHE A 144 -5.59 -8.27 -18.14
CA PHE A 144 -4.71 -7.22 -18.66
C PHE A 144 -3.27 -7.40 -18.14
N PRO A 145 -2.26 -6.89 -18.86
CA PRO A 145 -0.87 -6.96 -18.42
C PRO A 145 -0.59 -5.93 -17.32
N TYR A 146 -0.11 -6.39 -16.16
CA TYR A 146 0.29 -5.48 -15.06
C TYR A 146 1.24 -6.17 -14.07
N VAL A 147 1.67 -5.45 -13.04
CA VAL A 147 2.47 -5.98 -11.92
C VAL A 147 1.53 -6.41 -10.78
N PRO A 148 1.32 -7.72 -10.52
CA PRO A 148 0.34 -8.18 -9.54
C PRO A 148 0.58 -7.62 -8.13
N ALA A 149 1.83 -7.58 -7.69
CA ALA A 149 2.20 -7.08 -6.37
C ALA A 149 1.83 -5.60 -6.17
N HIS A 150 1.87 -4.78 -7.23
CA HIS A 150 1.50 -3.36 -7.15
C HIS A 150 -0.01 -3.21 -6.95
N LEU A 151 -0.79 -3.98 -7.71
CA LEU A 151 -2.23 -3.93 -7.62
C LEU A 151 -2.74 -4.53 -6.30
N GLN A 152 -2.19 -5.68 -5.87
CA GLN A 152 -2.49 -6.29 -4.58
C GLN A 152 -2.31 -5.29 -3.44
N LEU A 153 -1.18 -4.55 -3.42
CA LEU A 153 -0.90 -3.53 -2.42
C LEU A 153 -1.97 -2.44 -2.38
N MET A 154 -2.32 -1.88 -3.55
CA MET A 154 -3.33 -0.82 -3.62
C MET A 154 -4.70 -1.31 -3.16
N VAL A 155 -5.17 -2.45 -3.67
CA VAL A 155 -6.49 -2.98 -3.31
C VAL A 155 -6.52 -3.38 -1.84
N PHE A 156 -5.46 -4.01 -1.32
CA PHE A 156 -5.36 -4.39 0.09
C PHE A 156 -5.46 -3.17 1.00
N GLU A 157 -4.71 -2.10 0.74
CA GLU A 157 -4.74 -0.90 1.58
C GLU A 157 -6.12 -0.21 1.56
N LEU A 158 -6.78 -0.17 0.39
CA LEU A 158 -8.12 0.40 0.27
C LEU A 158 -9.16 -0.45 1.00
N VAL A 159 -9.17 -1.77 0.77
CA VAL A 159 -10.13 -2.69 1.39
C VAL A 159 -9.92 -2.74 2.91
N LYS A 160 -8.68 -2.77 3.39
CA LYS A 160 -8.37 -2.70 4.82
C LYS A 160 -8.93 -1.43 5.47
N ASN A 161 -8.78 -0.27 4.82
CA ASN A 161 -9.36 0.99 5.33
C ASN A 161 -10.89 0.97 5.33
N SER A 162 -11.52 0.45 4.27
CA SER A 162 -12.97 0.30 4.18
C SER A 162 -13.53 -0.67 5.24
N LEU A 163 -12.90 -1.83 5.42
CA LEU A 163 -13.27 -2.81 6.45
C LEU A 163 -13.14 -2.20 7.84
N ARG A 164 -12.04 -1.49 8.11
CA ARG A 164 -11.85 -0.76 9.38
C ARG A 164 -12.97 0.24 9.63
N ALA A 165 -13.30 1.09 8.65
CA ALA A 165 -14.31 2.13 8.81
C ALA A 165 -15.71 1.55 9.07
N VAL A 166 -16.08 0.47 8.35
CA VAL A 166 -17.35 -0.22 8.60
C VAL A 166 -17.32 -0.93 9.96
N GLN A 167 -16.26 -1.66 10.28
CA GLN A 167 -16.19 -2.38 11.54
C GLN A 167 -16.23 -1.44 12.75
N GLU A 168 -15.45 -0.35 12.73
CA GLU A 168 -15.45 0.67 13.79
C GLU A 168 -16.83 1.31 14.01
N ARG A 169 -17.65 1.36 12.95
CA ARG A 169 -18.98 1.94 13.00
C ARG A 169 -20.06 0.99 13.51
N TYR A 170 -19.97 -0.29 13.16
CA TYR A 170 -21.04 -1.26 13.40
C TYR A 170 -20.74 -2.23 14.56
N MET A 171 -19.51 -2.29 15.08
CA MET A 171 -19.15 -3.28 16.12
C MET A 171 -19.97 -3.17 17.41
N ASP A 172 -20.41 -1.96 17.77
CA ASP A 172 -21.22 -1.69 18.97
C ASP A 172 -22.72 -1.51 18.65
N SER A 173 -23.13 -1.84 17.42
CA SER A 173 -24.51 -1.64 16.92
C SER A 173 -25.23 -2.98 16.78
N ASP A 174 -26.53 -3.00 17.09
CA ASP A 174 -27.40 -4.18 16.87
C ASP A 174 -27.66 -4.48 15.38
N LYS A 175 -27.29 -3.57 14.47
CA LYS A 175 -27.45 -3.74 13.03
C LYS A 175 -26.28 -4.51 12.42
N VAL A 176 -26.61 -5.37 11.46
CA VAL A 176 -25.62 -6.10 10.64
C VAL A 176 -24.79 -5.11 9.83
N ALA A 177 -23.46 -5.27 9.87
CA ALA A 177 -22.53 -4.46 9.10
C ALA A 177 -22.77 -4.65 7.58
N PRO A 178 -22.91 -3.57 6.80
CA PRO A 178 -23.08 -3.66 5.35
C PRO A 178 -21.78 -4.14 4.69
N PRO A 179 -21.86 -4.86 3.54
CA PRO A 179 -20.69 -5.36 2.86
C PRO A 179 -19.88 -4.24 2.19
N VAL A 180 -18.55 -4.38 2.18
CA VAL A 180 -17.67 -3.59 1.31
C VAL A 180 -17.84 -4.11 -0.13
N ARG A 181 -18.10 -3.21 -1.07
CA ARG A 181 -18.34 -3.55 -2.48
C ARG A 181 -17.14 -3.16 -3.32
N ILE A 182 -16.61 -4.10 -4.10
CA ILE A 182 -15.55 -3.88 -5.07
C ILE A 182 -16.13 -4.07 -6.47
N ILE A 183 -16.03 -3.06 -7.32
CA ILE A 183 -16.46 -3.13 -8.72
C ILE A 183 -15.22 -3.00 -9.60
N VAL A 184 -14.97 -4.02 -10.40
CA VAL A 184 -13.94 -4.05 -11.44
C VAL A 184 -14.62 -3.80 -12.78
N ALA A 185 -14.21 -2.74 -13.45
CA ALA A 185 -14.70 -2.37 -14.77
C ALA A 185 -13.54 -2.28 -15.76
N ASP A 186 -13.69 -2.95 -16.89
CA ASP A 186 -12.82 -2.83 -18.05
C ASP A 186 -13.37 -1.76 -19.00
N GLY A 187 -12.57 -0.72 -19.23
CA GLY A 187 -12.82 0.28 -20.25
C GLY A 187 -11.92 0.06 -21.48
N ILE A 188 -12.16 0.85 -22.52
CA ILE A 188 -11.35 0.84 -23.75
C ILE A 188 -9.95 1.42 -23.47
N GLU A 189 -9.89 2.49 -22.68
CA GLU A 189 -8.66 3.23 -22.37
C GLU A 189 -8.13 2.85 -20.98
N ASP A 190 -9.03 2.71 -20.00
CA ASP A 190 -8.67 2.53 -18.59
C ASP A 190 -9.37 1.32 -17.97
N VAL A 191 -8.69 0.74 -16.98
CA VAL A 191 -9.27 -0.20 -16.03
C VAL A 191 -9.60 0.55 -14.75
N THR A 192 -10.80 0.34 -14.20
CA THR A 192 -11.22 0.95 -12.93
C THR A 192 -11.53 -0.12 -11.88
N ILE A 193 -10.94 0.03 -10.69
CA ILE A 193 -11.36 -0.68 -9.48
C ILE A 193 -11.98 0.33 -8.52
N LYS A 194 -13.28 0.17 -8.24
CA LYS A 194 -14.01 1.00 -7.28
C LYS A 194 -14.27 0.21 -6.01
N VAL A 195 -13.68 0.65 -4.90
CA VAL A 195 -14.00 0.15 -3.55
C VAL A 195 -15.02 1.11 -2.92
N SER A 196 -16.12 0.58 -2.40
CA SER A 196 -17.20 1.33 -1.78
C SER A 196 -17.57 0.69 -0.45
N ASP A 197 -17.68 1.52 0.58
CA ASP A 197 -18.11 1.13 1.91
C ASP A 197 -19.17 2.07 2.47
N GLU A 198 -19.73 1.71 3.63
CA GLU A 198 -20.72 2.50 4.36
C GLU A 198 -20.20 2.81 5.79
N GLY A 199 -18.90 3.07 5.91
CA GLY A 199 -18.18 3.35 7.16
C GLY A 199 -18.29 4.80 7.66
N ALA A 200 -19.37 5.51 7.34
CA ALA A 200 -19.68 6.92 7.69
C ALA A 200 -18.94 8.00 6.89
N GLY A 201 -17.93 7.63 6.10
CA GLY A 201 -17.19 8.54 5.25
C GLY A 201 -16.19 9.42 6.02
N ILE A 202 -15.48 10.25 5.26
CA ILE A 202 -14.46 11.18 5.75
C ILE A 202 -15.06 12.60 5.79
N PRO A 203 -14.93 13.33 6.92
CA PRO A 203 -15.38 14.71 7.01
C PRO A 203 -14.74 15.62 5.96
N ARG A 204 -15.48 16.62 5.49
CA ARG A 204 -14.98 17.55 4.46
C ARG A 204 -13.68 18.25 4.87
N SER A 205 -13.51 18.54 6.17
CA SER A 205 -12.27 19.11 6.73
C SER A 205 -11.08 18.14 6.74
N GLY A 206 -11.33 16.83 6.74
CA GLY A 206 -10.32 15.78 6.71
C GLY A 206 -9.84 15.41 5.30
N LEU A 207 -10.69 15.59 4.28
CA LEU A 207 -10.40 15.19 2.90
C LEU A 207 -9.06 15.70 2.32
N PRO A 208 -8.65 16.98 2.52
CA PRO A 208 -7.36 17.45 2.03
C PRO A 208 -6.17 16.70 2.64
N ASN A 209 -6.36 16.13 3.83
CA ASN A 209 -5.28 15.54 4.63
C ASN A 209 -5.10 14.04 4.39
N ILE A 210 -6.03 13.33 3.76
CA ILE A 210 -5.96 11.86 3.65
C ILE A 210 -4.80 11.36 2.78
N PHE A 211 -4.28 12.22 1.91
CA PHE A 211 -3.09 11.95 1.10
C PHE A 211 -1.79 12.45 1.76
N THR A 212 -1.87 12.93 3.00
CA THR A 212 -0.69 13.38 3.75
C THR A 212 -0.17 12.21 4.60
N TYR A 213 1.15 12.01 4.58
CA TYR A 213 1.84 10.99 5.41
C TYR A 213 1.77 11.23 6.92
N LEU A 214 1.32 12.40 7.36
CA LEU A 214 1.26 12.80 8.77
C LEU A 214 -0.15 12.71 9.36
N TYR A 215 -1.15 12.36 8.53
CA TYR A 215 -2.55 12.25 8.93
C TYR A 215 -2.94 10.78 9.11
N SER A 216 -3.47 10.45 10.28
CA SER A 216 -4.09 9.17 10.57
C SER A 216 -5.14 9.37 11.66
N THR A 217 -6.28 8.69 11.52
CA THR A 217 -7.36 8.67 12.53
C THR A 217 -7.16 7.55 13.55
N ALA A 218 -6.15 6.69 13.36
CA ALA A 218 -5.82 5.65 14.32
C ALA A 218 -5.22 6.23 15.61
N GLN A 219 -5.70 5.74 16.76
CA GLN A 219 -4.95 5.85 18.00
C GLN A 219 -3.74 4.91 17.89
N ASN A 220 -2.53 5.46 17.93
CA ASN A 220 -1.32 4.65 17.80
C ASN A 220 -1.11 3.84 19.08
N THR A 221 -1.48 2.55 19.05
CA THR A 221 -1.32 1.60 20.16
C THR A 221 0.08 0.98 20.24
N LEU A 222 0.96 1.26 19.27
CA LEU A 222 2.33 0.78 19.30
C LEU A 222 3.18 1.68 20.20
N ASP A 223 3.32 1.24 21.45
CA ASP A 223 4.31 1.75 22.41
C ASP A 223 5.71 1.78 21.80
N GLU A 224 6.44 2.84 22.08
CA GLU A 224 7.78 3.15 21.55
C GLU A 224 8.87 2.12 21.93
N HIS A 225 8.48 1.07 22.67
CA HIS A 225 9.32 -0.01 23.18
C HIS A 225 9.10 -1.37 22.50
N SER A 226 8.23 -1.49 21.50
CA SER A 226 8.12 -2.76 20.77
C SER A 226 9.41 -3.04 20.00
N ASP A 227 10.11 -4.09 20.38
CA ASP A 227 11.32 -4.58 19.73
C ASP A 227 11.20 -4.59 18.19
N LEU A 228 12.30 -4.27 17.52
CA LEU A 228 12.48 -4.31 16.06
C LEU A 228 12.04 -5.65 15.41
N GLY A 229 11.80 -6.70 16.20
CA GLY A 229 11.27 -7.99 15.76
C GLY A 229 9.76 -8.04 15.51
N LYS A 230 8.98 -7.01 15.85
CA LYS A 230 7.52 -6.98 15.65
C LYS A 230 7.04 -6.29 14.35
N PHE A 231 7.94 -5.91 13.43
CA PHE A 231 7.56 -5.31 12.14
C PHE A 231 6.71 -6.22 11.24
N GLU A 232 6.59 -7.51 11.55
CA GLU A 232 5.73 -8.45 10.82
C GLU A 232 4.24 -8.36 11.20
N ALA A 233 3.89 -7.74 12.33
CA ALA A 233 2.49 -7.55 12.69
C ALA A 233 1.91 -6.32 11.98
N VAL A 234 1.49 -6.49 10.73
CA VAL A 234 0.64 -5.50 10.05
C VAL A 234 -0.65 -5.34 10.85
N THR A 235 -0.86 -4.17 11.45
CA THR A 235 -2.07 -3.82 12.20
C THR A 235 -3.12 -3.21 11.29
N MET A 236 -4.40 -3.36 11.64
CA MET A 236 -5.52 -2.76 10.88
C MET A 236 -5.37 -1.23 10.77
N ALA A 237 -4.96 -0.60 11.85
CA ALA A 237 -4.54 0.79 11.91
C ALA A 237 -3.02 0.91 11.67
N GLY A 238 -2.63 1.31 10.47
CA GLY A 238 -1.22 1.60 10.13
C GLY A 238 -0.80 3.04 10.45
N TYR A 239 0.40 3.43 10.01
CA TYR A 239 0.98 4.76 10.24
C TYR A 239 0.38 5.91 9.39
N GLY A 240 -0.73 5.70 8.67
CA GLY A 240 -1.30 6.70 7.74
C GLY A 240 -0.63 6.76 6.37
N TYR A 241 0.18 5.76 6.00
CA TYR A 241 0.91 5.72 4.73
C TYR A 241 0.17 4.98 3.61
N GLY A 242 -0.87 4.21 3.91
CA GLY A 242 -1.55 3.34 2.95
C GLY A 242 -2.11 4.05 1.73
N ILE A 243 -2.97 5.05 1.96
CA ILE A 243 -3.59 5.87 0.91
C ILE A 243 -2.55 6.63 0.07
N PRO A 244 -1.64 7.43 0.65
CA PRO A 244 -0.68 8.19 -0.16
C PRO A 244 0.28 7.29 -0.94
N ILE A 245 0.75 6.17 -0.37
CA ILE A 245 1.57 5.20 -1.12
C ILE A 245 0.76 4.58 -2.26
N SER A 246 -0.49 4.17 -2.01
CA SER A 246 -1.33 3.58 -3.05
C SER A 246 -1.53 4.53 -4.23
N ARG A 247 -1.69 5.84 -3.97
CA ARG A 247 -1.75 6.86 -5.02
C ARG A 247 -0.47 6.93 -5.86
N LEU A 248 0.71 6.86 -5.23
CA LEU A 248 1.98 6.83 -5.97
C LEU A 248 2.11 5.59 -6.86
N TYR A 249 1.64 4.43 -6.38
CA TYR A 249 1.62 3.19 -7.19
C TYR A 249 0.70 3.31 -8.41
N ALA A 250 -0.45 3.99 -8.28
CA ALA A 250 -1.33 4.27 -9.40
C ALA A 250 -0.67 5.24 -10.41
N TRP A 251 -0.08 6.34 -9.91
CA TRP A 251 0.59 7.34 -10.74
C TRP A 251 1.82 6.80 -11.48
N TYR A 252 2.53 5.82 -10.91
CA TYR A 252 3.77 5.29 -11.51
C TYR A 252 3.58 4.73 -12.93
N PHE A 253 2.40 4.17 -13.23
CA PHE A 253 2.04 3.70 -14.58
C PHE A 253 0.97 4.58 -15.25
N GLY A 254 0.84 5.84 -14.83
CA GLY A 254 -0.03 6.83 -15.48
C GLY A 254 -1.51 6.77 -15.09
N GLY A 255 -1.89 5.96 -14.10
CA GLY A 255 -3.24 5.95 -13.53
C GLY A 255 -3.44 7.02 -12.46
N ASP A 256 -4.49 6.88 -11.64
CA ASP A 256 -4.79 7.77 -10.52
C ASP A 256 -5.53 7.04 -9.38
N LEU A 257 -5.53 7.62 -8.18
CA LEU A 257 -6.34 7.18 -7.04
C LEU A 257 -7.21 8.33 -6.55
N GLN A 258 -8.53 8.18 -6.70
CA GLN A 258 -9.51 9.17 -6.29
C GLN A 258 -10.35 8.65 -5.14
N ILE A 259 -10.66 9.54 -4.18
CA ILE A 259 -11.52 9.24 -3.04
C ILE A 259 -12.69 10.21 -3.06
N ILE A 260 -13.90 9.66 -3.06
CA ILE A 260 -15.15 10.41 -2.95
C ILE A 260 -15.78 10.01 -1.62
N SER A 261 -15.97 10.99 -0.74
CA SER A 261 -16.59 10.78 0.57
C SER A 261 -18.02 11.32 0.60
N MET A 262 -18.92 10.52 1.17
CA MET A 262 -20.28 10.94 1.53
C MET A 262 -20.39 10.90 3.06
N GLU A 263 -20.02 12.00 3.70
CA GLU A 263 -20.08 12.13 5.17
C GLU A 263 -21.51 11.85 5.65
N GLU A 264 -21.62 11.03 6.70
CA GLU A 264 -22.89 10.66 7.34
C GLU A 264 -23.85 9.79 6.50
N TYR A 265 -23.45 9.35 5.31
CA TYR A 265 -24.27 8.45 4.50
C TYR A 265 -24.55 7.14 5.25
N GLY A 266 -25.82 6.72 5.23
CA GLY A 266 -26.32 5.56 5.95
C GLY A 266 -26.34 5.72 7.47
N LYS A 267 -26.28 6.96 8.03
CA LYS A 267 -26.38 7.22 9.48
C LYS A 267 -27.46 6.35 10.13
N LEU A 268 -27.09 5.70 11.24
CA LEU A 268 -28.05 5.07 12.12
C LEU A 268 -28.80 6.23 12.79
N SER A 269 -29.90 6.68 12.19
CA SER A 269 -30.78 7.64 12.87
C SER A 269 -31.35 6.95 14.09
N ASP A 270 -31.02 7.43 15.28
CA ASP A 270 -31.77 7.12 16.49
C ASP A 270 -33.21 7.62 16.26
N CYS A 271 -34.14 6.68 16.11
CA CYS A 271 -35.58 6.94 16.20
C CYS A 271 -36.03 6.59 17.61
#